data_AF-A0AAU0N1J2-F1
#
_entry.id   AF-A0AAU0N1J2-F1
#
_cell.length_a   1.000
_cell.length_b   1.000
_cell.length_c   1.000
_cell.angle_alpha   90.00
_cell.angle_beta   90.00
_cell.angle_gamma   90.00
#
_symmetry.space_group_name_H-M   'P 1'
#
loop_
_entity.id
_entity.type
_entity.pdbx_description
1 polymer ?
#
loop_
_entity_poly.entity_id
_entity_poly.type
_entity_poly.pdbx_seq_one_letter_code
_entity_poly.pdbx_strand_id
1 'polypeptide(L)'
;MKFTLKLIGILTSAFLGICLFFFILGGFIFGWDRPSCDEDSEAVRYARSLSEERLELLYLQMHDYSLSEDTPFGGYSRLQNNELPDEFNDLKVVKVRPKQGNIMVQGCFDHYVYLGFSGLNDSLEKEIVLSYGEFPVLTEVLWRSE
;
A
#
# COMPACT_ATOMS: atom_id res chain seq x y z
N MET A 1 12.88 59.80 12.70
CA MET A 1 13.46 58.46 12.90
C MET A 1 12.57 57.49 13.70
N LYS A 2 11.87 57.90 14.77
CA LYS A 2 10.98 56.99 15.53
C LYS A 2 9.73 56.50 14.75
N PHE A 3 9.25 57.29 13.79
CA PHE A 3 8.05 56.97 13.02
C PHE A 3 8.30 55.91 11.96
N THR A 4 9.46 55.95 11.30
CA THR A 4 9.87 54.99 10.27
C THR A 4 10.13 53.60 10.85
N LEU A 5 10.71 53.52 12.06
CA LEU A 5 10.91 52.25 12.77
C LEU A 5 9.60 51.55 13.15
N LYS A 6 8.56 52.30 13.54
CA LYS A 6 7.24 51.72 13.84
C LYS A 6 6.54 51.18 12.59
N LEU A 7 6.67 51.88 11.46
CA LEU A 7 6.05 51.46 10.20
C LEU A 7 6.67 50.17 9.66
N ILE A 8 8.00 50.06 9.73
CA ILE A 8 8.73 48.85 9.31
C ILE A 8 8.32 47.65 10.17
N GLY A 9 8.17 47.81 11.49
CA GLY A 9 7.75 46.73 12.38
C GLY A 9 6.32 46.22 12.13
N ILE A 10 5.40 47.09 11.69
CA ILE A 10 4.03 46.68 11.33
C ILE A 10 4.02 45.97 9.97
N LEU A 11 4.82 46.42 9.02
CA LEU A 11 4.91 45.79 7.70
C LEU A 11 5.54 44.40 7.78
N THR A 12 6.58 44.21 8.60
CA THR A 12 7.21 42.89 8.78
C THR A 12 6.30 41.91 9.49
N SER A 13 5.54 42.34 10.52
CA SER A 13 4.59 41.47 11.21
C SER A 13 3.40 41.08 10.34
N ALA A 14 2.88 42.01 9.54
CA ALA A 14 1.83 41.73 8.57
C ALA A 14 2.29 40.73 7.50
N PHE A 15 3.51 40.92 6.97
CA PHE A 15 4.09 39.99 5.99
C PHE A 15 4.27 38.58 6.57
N LEU A 16 4.78 38.47 7.81
CA LEU A 16 4.92 37.19 8.48
C LEU A 16 3.56 36.49 8.69
N GLY A 17 2.55 37.25 9.09
CA GLY A 17 1.19 36.75 9.27
C GLY A 17 0.58 36.23 7.97
N ILE A 18 0.80 36.94 6.86
CA ILE A 18 0.32 36.52 5.53
C ILE A 18 1.03 35.24 5.08
N CYS A 19 2.36 35.15 5.21
CA CYS A 19 3.10 33.93 4.88
C CYS A 19 2.65 32.73 5.71
N LEU A 20 2.43 32.92 7.03
CA LEU A 20 1.96 31.86 7.91
C LEU A 20 0.54 31.40 7.52
N PHE A 21 -0.34 32.35 7.20
CA PHE A 21 -1.70 32.07 6.73
C PHE A 21 -1.69 31.25 5.44
N PHE A 22 -0.88 31.64 4.44
CA PHE A 22 -0.75 30.88 3.20
C PHE A 22 -0.09 29.50 3.40
N PHE A 23 0.82 29.36 4.36
CA PHE A 23 1.42 28.06 4.69
C PHE A 23 0.39 27.11 5.33
N ILE A 24 -0.44 27.63 6.25
CA ILE A 24 -1.53 26.86 6.87
C ILE A 24 -2.61 26.52 5.84
N LEU A 25 -3.01 27.48 5.00
CA LEU A 25 -3.98 27.22 3.91
C LEU A 25 -3.43 26.26 2.86
N GLY A 26 -2.15 26.39 2.52
CA GLY A 26 -1.45 25.46 1.64
C GLY A 26 -1.48 24.05 2.20
N GLY A 27 -1.17 23.86 3.48
CA GLY A 27 -1.25 22.55 4.14
C GLY A 27 -2.65 21.95 4.17
N PHE A 28 -3.70 22.78 4.23
CA PHE A 28 -5.10 22.32 4.20
C PHE A 28 -5.62 22.01 2.78
N ILE A 29 -5.21 22.79 1.77
CA ILE A 29 -5.65 22.60 0.38
C ILE A 29 -4.89 21.46 -0.29
N PHE A 30 -3.57 21.36 -0.06
CA PHE A 30 -2.75 20.24 -0.52
C PHE A 30 -2.89 19.07 0.45
N GLY A 31 -4.15 18.72 0.77
CA GLY A 31 -4.54 17.65 1.66
C GLY A 31 -3.57 16.49 1.50
N TRP A 32 -2.92 16.15 2.61
CA TRP A 32 -1.96 15.07 2.61
C TRP A 32 -2.76 13.82 2.24
N ASP A 33 -2.60 13.34 1.00
CA ASP A 33 -3.10 12.05 0.54
C ASP A 33 -2.43 10.99 1.40
N ARG A 34 -2.99 10.79 2.60
CA ARG A 34 -2.60 9.70 3.48
C ARG A 34 -3.16 8.47 2.79
N PRO A 35 -2.32 7.52 2.35
CA PRO A 35 -2.84 6.28 1.81
C PRO A 35 -3.79 5.69 2.87
N SER A 36 -5.02 5.38 2.46
CA SER A 36 -6.01 4.71 3.30
C SER A 36 -5.79 3.19 3.19
N CYS A 37 -6.22 2.48 4.21
CA CYS A 37 -6.26 1.02 4.31
C CYS A 37 -7.71 0.51 4.39
N ASP A 38 -8.68 1.41 4.22
CA ASP A 38 -10.10 1.11 4.23
C ASP A 38 -10.57 0.50 2.90
N GLU A 39 -11.84 0.14 2.85
CA GLU A 39 -12.48 -0.45 1.68
C GLU A 39 -12.32 0.39 0.39
N ASP A 40 -12.34 1.72 0.52
CA ASP A 40 -12.24 2.64 -0.61
C ASP A 40 -10.80 3.00 -0.99
N SER A 41 -9.80 2.40 -0.33
CA SER A 41 -8.39 2.66 -0.62
C SER A 41 -8.00 2.26 -2.04
N GLU A 42 -7.02 2.97 -2.61
CA GLU A 42 -6.54 2.67 -3.96
C GLU A 42 -6.04 1.23 -4.09
N ALA A 43 -5.38 0.71 -3.05
CA ALA A 43 -4.87 -0.66 -3.02
C ALA A 43 -5.99 -1.72 -3.02
N VAL A 44 -7.04 -1.53 -2.21
CA VAL A 44 -8.20 -2.44 -2.18
C VAL A 44 -8.94 -2.41 -3.50
N ARG A 45 -9.23 -1.22 -4.03
CA ARG A 45 -9.89 -1.09 -5.35
C ARG A 45 -9.07 -1.72 -6.47
N TYR A 46 -7.74 -1.51 -6.45
CA TYR A 46 -6.86 -2.11 -7.44
C TYR A 46 -6.89 -3.64 -7.37
N ALA A 47 -6.76 -4.21 -6.17
CA ALA A 47 -6.85 -5.66 -5.97
C ALA A 47 -8.19 -6.23 -6.46
N ARG A 48 -9.30 -5.56 -6.18
CA ARG A 48 -10.65 -5.91 -6.67
C ARG A 48 -10.80 -5.77 -8.19
N SER A 49 -10.02 -4.89 -8.82
CA SER A 49 -10.08 -4.64 -10.27
C SER A 49 -9.27 -5.63 -11.10
N LEU A 50 -8.50 -6.52 -10.46
CA LEU A 50 -7.75 -7.55 -11.17
C LEU A 50 -8.72 -8.51 -11.86
N SER A 51 -8.43 -8.86 -13.12
CA SER A 51 -9.23 -9.84 -13.84
C SER A 51 -9.05 -11.24 -13.25
N GLU A 52 -10.02 -12.10 -13.51
CA GLU A 52 -9.98 -13.50 -13.06
C GLU A 52 -8.72 -14.22 -13.57
N GLU A 53 -8.36 -14.02 -14.83
CA GLU A 53 -7.15 -14.61 -15.43
C GLU A 53 -5.87 -14.10 -14.76
N ARG A 54 -5.85 -12.82 -14.33
CA ARG A 54 -4.70 -12.28 -13.60
C ARG A 54 -4.60 -12.85 -12.20
N LEU A 55 -5.73 -13.03 -11.52
CA LEU A 55 -5.79 -13.65 -10.19
C LEU A 55 -5.35 -15.12 -10.24
N GLU A 56 -5.82 -15.88 -11.22
CA GLU A 56 -5.36 -17.25 -11.46
C GLU A 56 -3.85 -17.29 -11.74
N LEU A 57 -3.34 -16.41 -12.62
CA LEU A 57 -1.92 -16.34 -12.91
C LEU A 57 -1.10 -15.98 -11.65
N LEU A 58 -1.58 -15.05 -10.83
CA LEU A 58 -0.95 -14.71 -9.54
C LEU A 58 -0.89 -15.92 -8.62
N TYR A 59 -1.95 -16.74 -8.59
CA TYR A 59 -1.99 -17.95 -7.80
C TYR A 59 -0.90 -18.94 -8.24
N LEU A 60 -0.82 -19.21 -9.53
CA LEU A 60 0.17 -20.14 -10.10
C LEU A 60 1.60 -19.67 -9.82
N GLN A 61 1.87 -18.37 -10.03
CA GLN A 61 3.16 -17.78 -9.72
C GLN A 61 3.50 -17.93 -8.22
N MET A 62 2.55 -17.61 -7.34
CA MET A 62 2.73 -17.76 -5.90
C MET A 62 3.03 -19.21 -5.51
N HIS A 63 2.30 -20.16 -6.10
CA HIS A 63 2.51 -21.60 -5.91
C HIS A 63 3.91 -22.01 -6.31
N ASP A 64 4.38 -21.66 -7.50
CA ASP A 64 5.69 -22.06 -8.00
C ASP A 64 6.83 -21.49 -7.12
N TYR A 65 6.74 -20.22 -6.74
CA TYR A 65 7.68 -19.62 -5.81
C TYR A 65 7.60 -20.22 -4.40
N SER A 66 6.42 -20.69 -3.97
CA SER A 66 6.27 -21.36 -2.67
C SER A 66 6.97 -22.73 -2.64
N LEU A 67 7.10 -23.40 -3.79
CA LEU A 67 7.78 -24.68 -3.90
C LEU A 67 9.30 -24.53 -4.14
N SER A 68 9.72 -23.46 -4.82
CA SER A 68 11.14 -23.21 -5.13
C SER A 68 12.04 -23.19 -3.90
N GLU A 69 13.19 -23.88 -3.96
CA GLU A 69 14.22 -23.86 -2.92
C GLU A 69 14.97 -22.53 -2.84
N ASP A 70 15.03 -21.79 -3.97
CA ASP A 70 15.74 -20.51 -4.07
C ASP A 70 14.96 -19.35 -3.43
N THR A 71 13.68 -19.54 -3.13
CA THR A 71 12.85 -18.51 -2.52
C THR A 71 13.33 -18.20 -1.09
N PRO A 72 13.72 -16.94 -0.79
CA PRO A 72 14.14 -16.57 0.55
C PRO A 72 13.04 -16.83 1.58
N PHE A 73 13.41 -17.35 2.76
CA PHE A 73 12.44 -17.60 3.84
C PHE A 73 11.67 -16.34 4.25
N GLY A 74 12.33 -15.18 4.20
CA GLY A 74 11.74 -13.87 4.48
C GLY A 74 10.93 -13.29 3.32
N GLY A 75 10.97 -13.91 2.14
CA GLY A 75 10.38 -13.40 0.91
C GLY A 75 11.21 -12.32 0.19
N TYR A 76 10.57 -11.67 -0.77
CA TYR A 76 11.10 -10.56 -1.57
C TYR A 76 10.52 -9.25 -1.06
N SER A 77 11.31 -8.18 -1.01
CA SER A 77 10.84 -6.88 -0.49
C SER A 77 11.51 -5.73 -1.21
N ARG A 78 10.74 -4.72 -1.64
CA ARG A 78 11.31 -3.51 -2.23
C ARG A 78 12.26 -2.75 -1.31
N LEU A 79 12.11 -2.94 0.00
CA LEU A 79 12.92 -2.25 1.01
C LEU A 79 14.23 -2.97 1.34
N GLN A 80 14.39 -4.21 0.88
CA GLN A 80 15.58 -5.02 1.10
C GLN A 80 16.20 -5.33 -0.27
N ASN A 81 17.51 -5.57 -0.35
CA ASN A 81 18.21 -5.84 -1.62
C ASN A 81 17.78 -7.15 -2.33
N ASN A 82 16.64 -7.73 -1.97
CA ASN A 82 16.02 -8.85 -2.66
C ASN A 82 15.02 -8.26 -3.67
N GLU A 83 15.45 -8.19 -4.92
CA GLU A 83 14.61 -7.71 -6.02
C GLU A 83 13.29 -8.49 -6.05
N LEU A 84 12.19 -7.76 -6.23
CA LEU A 84 10.90 -8.38 -6.46
C LEU A 84 10.90 -9.06 -7.82
N PRO A 85 10.38 -10.29 -7.93
CA PRO A 85 10.18 -10.90 -9.22
C PRO A 85 9.27 -10.05 -10.11
N ASP A 86 9.59 -10.01 -11.39
CA ASP A 86 8.91 -9.15 -12.37
C ASP A 86 7.41 -9.44 -12.47
N GLU A 87 7.03 -10.68 -12.19
CA GLU A 87 5.64 -11.13 -12.15
C GLU A 87 4.77 -10.41 -11.11
N PHE A 88 5.39 -9.80 -10.08
CA PHE A 88 4.68 -9.09 -9.02
C PHE A 88 4.89 -7.57 -9.10
N ASN A 89 5.61 -7.06 -10.10
CA ASN A 89 5.98 -5.65 -10.18
C ASN A 89 4.82 -4.72 -10.59
N ASP A 90 3.81 -5.26 -11.26
CA ASP A 90 2.55 -4.58 -11.62
C ASP A 90 1.70 -4.26 -10.38
N LEU A 91 1.77 -5.09 -9.36
CA LEU A 91 1.15 -4.84 -8.07
C LEU A 91 1.96 -3.76 -7.31
N LYS A 92 1.30 -2.85 -6.59
CA LYS A 92 1.97 -1.88 -5.69
C LYS A 92 2.50 -2.58 -4.42
N VAL A 93 3.37 -3.57 -4.60
CA VAL A 93 3.82 -4.50 -3.57
C VAL A 93 4.94 -3.91 -2.74
N VAL A 94 4.83 -4.10 -1.43
CA VAL A 94 5.89 -3.83 -0.46
C VAL A 94 6.72 -5.09 -0.22
N LYS A 95 6.03 -6.24 -0.14
CA LYS A 95 6.65 -7.54 0.15
C LYS A 95 5.86 -8.72 -0.44
N VAL A 96 6.56 -9.70 -1.00
CA VAL A 96 5.99 -10.99 -1.45
C VAL A 96 6.58 -12.10 -0.58
N ARG A 97 5.75 -12.96 -0.01
CA ARG A 97 6.19 -14.03 0.89
C ARG A 97 5.63 -15.38 0.47
N PRO A 98 6.25 -16.05 -0.53
CA PRO A 98 5.67 -17.24 -1.12
C PRO A 98 5.54 -18.43 -0.17
N LYS A 99 6.56 -18.67 0.66
CA LYS A 99 6.54 -19.71 1.69
C LYS A 99 5.45 -19.51 2.76
N GLN A 100 4.89 -18.30 2.85
CA GLN A 100 3.85 -17.93 3.81
C GLN A 100 2.51 -17.62 3.11
N GLY A 101 2.44 -17.81 1.79
CA GLY A 101 1.24 -17.58 0.98
C GLY A 101 0.66 -16.18 1.12
N ASN A 102 1.46 -15.11 1.12
CA ASN A 102 0.91 -13.76 1.14
C ASN A 102 1.72 -12.72 0.36
N ILE A 103 1.01 -11.70 -0.12
CA ILE A 103 1.55 -10.47 -0.70
C ILE A 103 1.08 -9.30 0.16
N MET A 104 2.01 -8.42 0.52
CA MET A 104 1.75 -7.15 1.20
C MET A 104 1.72 -6.03 0.18
N VAL A 105 0.54 -5.44 -0.02
CA VAL A 105 0.33 -4.26 -0.85
C VAL A 105 0.34 -3.02 0.04
N GLN A 106 0.85 -1.91 -0.48
CA GLN A 106 0.96 -0.66 0.27
C GLN A 106 -0.41 -0.20 0.82
N GLY A 107 -0.47 0.06 2.12
CA GLY A 107 -1.65 0.59 2.83
C GLY A 107 -1.36 1.91 3.55
N CYS A 108 -2.01 2.13 4.70
CA CYS A 108 -1.93 3.35 5.51
C CYS A 108 -0.88 3.25 6.61
N PHE A 109 0.07 4.21 6.72
CA PHE A 109 1.11 4.24 7.75
C PHE A 109 1.86 2.90 7.97
N ASP A 110 1.46 2.15 8.99
CA ASP A 110 1.99 0.86 9.44
C ASP A 110 1.10 -0.35 9.09
N HIS A 111 -0.05 -0.09 8.46
CA HIS A 111 -1.01 -1.10 8.02
C HIS A 111 -0.89 -1.37 6.52
N TYR A 112 -1.08 -2.64 6.16
CA TYR A 112 -0.96 -3.13 4.79
C TYR A 112 -2.25 -3.80 4.36
N VAL A 113 -2.49 -3.76 3.06
CA VAL A 113 -3.49 -4.62 2.42
C VAL A 113 -2.81 -5.94 2.08
N TYR A 114 -3.45 -7.06 2.38
CA TYR A 114 -2.88 -8.38 2.15
C TYR A 114 -3.66 -9.15 1.10
N LEU A 115 -2.95 -9.79 0.18
CA LEU A 115 -3.48 -10.90 -0.61
C LEU A 115 -2.96 -12.18 0.02
N GLY A 116 -3.84 -12.96 0.64
CA GLY A 116 -3.57 -14.28 1.19
C GLY A 116 -3.88 -15.37 0.17
N PHE A 117 -3.02 -16.38 0.09
CA PHE A 117 -3.12 -17.49 -0.84
C PHE A 117 -3.25 -18.79 -0.04
N SER A 118 -4.36 -19.47 -0.23
CA SER A 118 -4.67 -20.74 0.44
C SER A 118 -4.58 -21.90 -0.54
N GLY A 119 -4.23 -23.09 -0.04
CA GLY A 119 -4.17 -24.30 -0.83
C GLY A 119 -2.90 -24.53 -1.66
N LEU A 120 -1.82 -23.79 -1.36
CA LEU A 120 -0.54 -23.89 -2.08
C LEU A 120 0.16 -25.26 -1.96
N ASN A 121 -0.21 -26.10 -0.99
CA ASN A 121 0.38 -27.43 -0.74
C ASN A 121 -0.61 -28.57 -1.09
N ASP A 122 -1.25 -28.52 -2.26
CA ASP A 122 -2.21 -29.53 -2.73
C ASP A 122 -3.53 -29.61 -1.91
N SER A 123 -4.08 -28.47 -1.50
CA SER A 123 -5.47 -28.44 -1.03
C SER A 123 -6.42 -28.50 -2.22
N LEU A 124 -7.58 -29.13 -2.02
CA LEU A 124 -8.70 -29.12 -2.98
C LEU A 124 -9.28 -27.71 -3.17
N GLU A 125 -9.07 -26.81 -2.21
CA GLU A 125 -9.59 -25.44 -2.24
C GLU A 125 -8.46 -24.44 -2.38
N LYS A 126 -8.29 -23.91 -3.60
CA LYS A 126 -7.32 -22.85 -3.93
C LYS A 126 -8.04 -21.52 -3.94
N GLU A 127 -7.54 -20.57 -3.16
CA GLU A 127 -8.20 -19.28 -2.98
C GLU A 127 -7.21 -18.13 -2.86
N ILE A 128 -7.66 -16.95 -3.30
CA ILE A 128 -7.03 -15.67 -3.00
C ILE A 128 -7.99 -14.84 -2.14
N VAL A 129 -7.56 -14.48 -0.95
CA VAL A 129 -8.31 -13.69 0.02
C VAL A 129 -7.66 -12.33 0.20
N LEU A 130 -8.42 -11.26 -0.06
CA LEU A 130 -8.04 -9.90 0.28
C LEU A 130 -8.32 -9.64 1.75
N SER A 131 -7.37 -9.05 2.48
CA SER A 131 -7.56 -8.57 3.86
C SER A 131 -7.16 -7.10 3.99
N TYR A 132 -8.01 -6.28 4.59
CA TYR A 132 -7.84 -4.82 4.72
C TYR A 132 -8.51 -4.27 5.98
N GLY A 133 -8.28 -2.99 6.29
CA GLY A 133 -8.74 -2.33 7.52
C GLY A 133 -7.75 -2.43 8.69
N GLU A 134 -7.72 -1.38 9.53
CA GLU A 134 -6.91 -1.33 10.74
C GLU A 134 -7.59 -2.10 11.90
N PHE A 135 -8.85 -1.76 12.21
CA PHE A 135 -9.65 -2.48 13.19
C PHE A 135 -11.16 -2.18 12.98
N PRO A 136 -12.02 -3.17 12.68
CA PRO A 136 -11.69 -4.58 12.47
C PRO A 136 -10.98 -4.81 11.12
N VAL A 137 -10.21 -5.91 11.04
CA VAL A 137 -9.71 -6.41 9.75
C VAL A 137 -10.86 -7.11 9.04
N LEU A 138 -11.14 -6.68 7.82
CA LEU A 138 -12.14 -7.24 6.93
C LEU A 138 -11.46 -8.17 5.92
N THR A 139 -12.18 -9.20 5.49
CA THR A 139 -11.69 -10.16 4.49
C THR A 139 -12.71 -10.39 3.38
N GLU A 140 -12.21 -10.62 2.17
CA GLU A 140 -13.02 -10.85 0.97
C GLU A 140 -12.33 -11.87 0.07
N VAL A 141 -13.07 -12.84 -0.46
CA VAL A 141 -12.52 -13.80 -1.45
C VAL A 141 -12.53 -13.12 -2.82
N LEU A 142 -11.34 -12.98 -3.43
CA LEU A 142 -11.22 -12.42 -4.78
C LEU A 142 -11.28 -13.49 -5.87
N TRP A 143 -10.80 -14.69 -5.56
CA TRP A 143 -10.72 -15.79 -6.52
C TRP A 143 -10.77 -17.14 -5.80
N ARG A 144 -11.39 -18.13 -6.45
CA ARG A 144 -11.42 -19.52 -6.04
C ARG A 144 -11.29 -20.39 -7.29
N SER A 145 -10.48 -21.44 -7.24
CA SER A 145 -10.46 -22.43 -8.34
C SER A 145 -11.78 -23.17 -8.39
N GLU A 146 -12.41 -23.21 -9.57
CA GLU A 146 -13.55 -24.12 -9.83
C GLU A 146 -13.15 -25.60 -9.80
#